data_AF-A0A949Y8R1-F1
#
_entry.id   AF-A0A949Y8R1-F1
#
_cell.length_a   1.000
_cell.length_b   1.000
_cell.length_c   1.000
_cell.angle_alpha   90.00
_cell.angle_beta   90.00
_cell.angle_gamma   90.00
#
_symmetry.space_group_name_H-M   'P 1'
#
loop_
_entity.id
_entity.type
_entity.pdbx_description
1 polymer ?
#
loop_
_entity_poly.entity_id
_entity_poly.type
_entity_poly.pdbx_seq_one_letter_code
_entity_poly.pdbx_strand_id
1 'polypeptide(L)' 'MEDAADAVIESWSIQLWPTIGLVLLAIIYVRGWLRLRRQVPHRFDGWRLASFLGGVGTVFLALDSPL' A
#
# COMPACT_ATOMS: atom_id res chain seq x y z
N MET A 1 20.50 -23.93 -9.36
CA MET A 1 19.94 -23.46 -8.08
C MET A 1 18.55 -22.99 -8.44
N GLU A 2 17.55 -23.85 -8.30
CA GLU A 2 16.16 -23.39 -8.32
C GLU A 2 16.06 -22.48 -7.08
N ASP A 3 15.90 -21.20 -7.36
CA ASP A 3 16.33 -20.13 -6.47
C ASP A 3 15.37 -20.02 -5.31
N ALA A 4 15.87 -19.86 -4.09
CA ALA A 4 15.04 -19.62 -2.91
C ALA A 4 14.04 -18.46 -3.10
N ALA A 5 14.33 -17.54 -4.04
CA ALA A 5 13.42 -16.49 -4.48
C ALA A 5 12.12 -17.02 -5.12
N ASP A 6 12.18 -18.06 -5.95
CA ASP A 6 11.02 -18.63 -6.63
C ASP A 6 10.08 -19.31 -5.62
N ALA A 7 10.64 -20.08 -4.69
CA ALA A 7 9.88 -20.72 -3.61
C ALA A 7 9.20 -19.69 -2.69
N VAL A 8 9.90 -18.58 -2.40
CA VAL A 8 9.30 -17.48 -1.65
C VAL A 8 8.13 -16.90 -2.41
N ILE A 9 8.26 -16.55 -3.70
CA ILE A 9 7.18 -15.94 -4.50
C ILE A 9 5.97 -16.88 -4.64
N GLU A 10 6.19 -18.17 -4.85
CA GLU A 10 5.11 -19.16 -5.01
C GLU A 10 4.27 -19.34 -3.72
N SER A 11 4.89 -19.12 -2.56
CA SER A 11 4.19 -19.22 -1.27
C SER A 11 3.31 -18.01 -0.91
N TRP A 12 3.34 -16.92 -1.69
CA TRP A 12 2.47 -15.77 -1.45
C TRP A 12 1.01 -16.11 -1.74
N SER A 13 0.15 -15.94 -0.74
CA SER A 13 -1.29 -16.09 -0.91
C SER A 13 -1.98 -14.73 -0.82
N ILE A 14 -2.30 -14.15 -1.98
CA ILE A 14 -2.97 -12.85 -2.01
C ILE A 14 -4.41 -13.01 -1.54
N GLN A 15 -4.70 -12.50 -0.36
CA GLN A 15 -6.07 -12.50 0.15
C GLN A 15 -6.86 -11.37 -0.51
N LEU A 16 -7.81 -11.74 -1.38
CA LEU A 16 -8.57 -10.78 -2.21
C LEU A 16 -9.31 -9.73 -1.37
N TRP A 17 -10.03 -10.14 -0.33
CA TRP A 17 -10.85 -9.23 0.48
C TRP A 17 -10.06 -8.15 1.22
N PRO A 18 -9.01 -8.47 2.00
CA PRO A 18 -8.20 -7.45 2.64
C PRO A 18 -7.44 -6.60 1.62
N THR A 19 -6.95 -7.19 0.52
CA THR A 19 -6.31 -6.45 -0.57
C THR A 19 -7.24 -5.38 -1.16
N ILE A 20 -8.49 -5.75 -1.46
CA ILE A 20 -9.50 -4.79 -1.94
C ILE A 20 -9.73 -3.68 -0.91
N GLY A 21 -9.83 -4.03 0.38
CA GLY A 21 -9.98 -3.06 1.47
C GLY A 21 -8.82 -2.05 1.52
N LEU A 22 -7.58 -2.53 1.42
CA LEU A 22 -6.37 -1.70 1.40
C LEU A 22 -6.29 -0.80 0.15
N VAL A 23 -6.66 -1.33 -1.02
CA VAL A 23 -6.71 -0.57 -2.28
C VAL A 23 -7.77 0.54 -2.19
N LEU A 24 -8.96 0.24 -1.69
CA LEU A 24 -10.02 1.23 -1.49
C LEU A 24 -9.58 2.32 -0.51
N LEU A 25 -8.95 1.94 0.60
CA LEU A 25 -8.40 2.86 1.58
C LEU A 25 -7.35 3.79 0.96
N ALA A 26 -6.41 3.24 0.19
CA ALA A 26 -5.40 4.01 -0.53
C ALA A 26 -6.03 4.99 -1.52
N ILE A 27 -7.02 4.54 -2.32
CA ILE A 27 -7.72 5.39 -3.30
C ILE A 27 -8.44 6.54 -2.59
N ILE A 28 -9.18 6.27 -1.51
CA ILE A 28 -9.91 7.30 -0.75
C ILE A 28 -8.92 8.34 -0.20
N TYR A 29 -7.81 7.90 0.39
CA TYR A 29 -6.81 8.79 0.95
C TYR A 29 -6.14 9.65 -0.13
N VAL A 30 -5.69 9.05 -1.23
CA VAL A 30 -5.06 9.76 -2.36
C VAL A 30 -6.02 10.81 -2.93
N ARG A 31 -7.30 10.46 -3.13
CA ARG A 31 -8.31 11.40 -3.65
C ARG A 31 -8.52 12.57 -2.69
N GLY A 32 -8.61 12.31 -1.38
CA GLY A 32 -8.70 13.34 -0.35
C GLY A 32 -7.48 14.26 -0.35
N TRP A 33 -6.28 13.67 -0.37
CA TRP A 33 -5.02 14.40 -0.41
C TRP A 33 -4.89 15.27 -1.67
N LEU A 34 -5.26 14.77 -2.85
CA LEU A 34 -5.23 15.55 -4.09
C LEU A 34 -6.15 16.78 -4.04
N ARG A 35 -7.35 16.63 -3.44
CA ARG A 35 -8.27 17.76 -3.25
C ARG A 35 -7.69 18.81 -2.29
N LEU A 36 -7.13 18.36 -1.16
CA LEU A 36 -6.53 19.24 -0.14
C LEU A 36 -5.27 19.94 -0.65
N ARG A 37 -4.40 19.22 -1.37
CA ARG A 37 -3.17 19.78 -1.95
C ARG A 37 -3.45 20.86 -2.99
N ARG A 38 -4.55 20.74 -3.75
CA ARG A 38 -4.98 21.79 -4.68
C ARG A 38 -5.38 23.09 -3.96
N GLN A 39 -5.93 22.99 -2.75
CA GLN A 39 -6.39 24.15 -1.99
C GLN A 39 -5.28 24.78 -1.15
N VAL A 40 -4.42 23.96 -0.54
CA VAL A 40 -3.38 24.42 0.40
C VAL A 40 -2.07 23.65 0.18
N PRO A 41 -1.38 23.86 -0.96
CA PRO A 41 -0.22 23.05 -1.36
C PRO A 41 0.95 23.10 -0.37
N HIS A 42 1.13 24.23 0.31
CA HIS A 42 2.24 24.41 1.28
C HIS A 42 2.03 23.65 2.60
N ARG A 43 0.80 23.24 2.92
CA ARG A 43 0.48 22.55 4.18
C ARG A 43 0.37 21.03 4.01
N PHE A 44 0.19 20.57 2.78
CA PHE A 44 0.04 19.15 2.43
C PHE A 44 1.22 18.67 1.60
N ASP A 45 2.33 18.44 2.28
CA ASP A 45 3.55 17.93 1.69
C ASP A 45 3.39 16.47 1.20
N GLY A 46 4.11 16.13 0.14
CA GLY A 46 4.10 14.80 -0.50
C GLY A 46 4.53 13.68 0.44
N TRP A 47 5.36 14.00 1.44
CA TRP A 47 5.84 13.03 2.42
C TRP A 47 4.74 12.36 3.23
N ARG A 48 3.64 13.07 3.54
CA ARG A 48 2.50 12.46 4.25
C ARG A 48 1.83 11.38 3.41
N LEU A 49 1.70 11.62 2.09
CA LEU A 49 1.15 10.64 1.17
C LEU A 49 2.08 9.44 1.03
N ALA A 50 3.38 9.68 0.83
CA ALA A 50 4.38 8.62 0.72
C ALA A 50 4.41 7.74 1.97
N SER A 51 4.38 8.34 3.16
CA SER A 51 4.37 7.61 4.43
C SER A 51 3.10 6.79 4.61
N PHE A 52 1.94 7.35 4.25
CA PHE A 52 0.67 6.62 4.31
C PHE A 52 0.65 5.41 3.36
N LEU A 53 1.04 5.62 2.10
CA LEU A 53 1.10 4.54 1.11
C LEU A 53 2.15 3.48 1.48
N GLY A 54 3.29 3.89 2.05
CA GLY A 54 4.29 2.98 2.62
C GLY A 54 3.72 2.13 3.76
N GLY A 55 2.93 2.74 4.65
CA GLY A 55 2.22 2.02 5.70
C GLY A 55 1.21 1.01 5.16
N VAL A 56 0.39 1.40 4.18
CA VAL A 56 -0.56 0.49 3.50
C VAL A 56 0.18 -0.67 2.83
N GLY A 57 1.29 -0.40 2.14
CA GLY A 57 2.13 -1.43 1.54
C GLY A 57 2.74 -2.37 2.59
N THR A 58 3.16 -1.84 3.74
CA THR A 58 3.66 -2.66 4.85
C THR A 58 2.59 -3.60 5.39
N VAL A 59 1.35 -3.12 5.54
CA VAL A 59 0.21 -3.95 5.97
C VAL A 59 -0.12 -5.01 4.93
N PHE A 60 -0.12 -4.66 3.64
CA PHE A 60 -0.30 -5.63 2.55
C PHE A 60 0.75 -6.74 2.61
N LEU A 61 2.03 -6.39 2.72
CA LEU A 61 3.12 -7.35 2.85
C LEU A 61 2.94 -8.23 4.09
N ALA A 62 2.54 -7.67 5.23
CA ALA A 62 2.32 -8.44 6.46
C ALA A 62 1.15 -9.43 6.38
N LEU A 63 0.15 -9.16 5.53
CA LEU A 63 -1.02 -10.03 5.36
C LEU A 63 -0.76 -11.17 4.37
N ASP A 64 -0.05 -10.89 3.30
CA ASP A 64 0.17 -11.85 2.21
C ASP A 64 1.57 -12.50 2.26
N SER A 65 2.44 -12.05 3.17
CA SER A 65 3.76 -12.68 3.36
C SER A 65 3.61 -14.12 3.84
N PRO A 66 4.44 -15.05 3.33
CA PRO A 66 4.40 -16.47 3.68
C PRO A 66 5.06 -16.80 5.04
N LEU A 67 4.93 -15.90 6.03
CA LEU A 67 5.46 -16.10 7.40
C LEU A 67 4.92 -17.37 8.06
#